data_AF-A0A2H5BQY3-F1
#
_entry.id   AF-A0A2H5BQY3-F1
#
_cell.length_a   1.000
_cell.length_b   1.000
_cell.length_c   1.000
_cell.angle_alpha   90.00
_cell.angle_beta   90.00
_cell.angle_gamma   90.00
#
_symmetry.space_group_name_H-M   'P 1'
#
loop_
_entity.id
_entity.type
_entity.pdbx_description
1 polymer ?
#
loop_
_entity_poly.entity_id
_entity_poly.type
_entity_poly.pdbx_seq_one_letter_code
_entity_poly.pdbx_strand_id
1 'polypeptide(L)'
;MWLVTLPEIITNNSTRQEENLVVILSREESWGPTSDHFPDGLYRVSCIMTLYLADTELTKTQTFTAIYWPQQKALHLFTDEFRLERRLQGLGLGSWITQQFVLWARGLPPATLVLPIEISRVDEENEENKIRRDRLWHAMGFRFPAGETSSMPLRADELQLPRGRCSTLRVEPLVSAVRRLEDCYRGLQEKIVQLEGKKRSQKQLITSLKNRPFYHLLHRKEGQLPDEKCDALPLRAEKLSLPQSGDSDLEVAQRATGVIRLATLCAQSQKRILELERELASQSEELVDLQAHPFFNLRDKYRGQILFWGWGMGFLCFIYWMLVS
;
A
#
# COMPACT_ATOMS: atom_id res chain seq x y z
N MET A 1 13.53 4.43 -12.28
CA MET A 1 13.05 4.22 -10.89
C MET A 1 11.53 4.22 -10.90
N TRP A 2 10.91 3.27 -10.22
CA TRP A 2 9.47 3.11 -10.19
C TRP A 2 8.98 2.89 -8.77
N LEU A 3 7.74 3.34 -8.50
CA LEU A 3 6.94 2.77 -7.42
C LEU A 3 6.12 1.62 -8.02
N VAL A 4 6.22 0.46 -7.41
CA VAL A 4 5.45 -0.74 -7.78
C VAL A 4 4.52 -1.07 -6.63
N THR A 5 3.21 -1.07 -6.92
CA THR A 5 2.17 -1.42 -5.95
C THR A 5 1.59 -2.79 -6.33
N LEU A 6 1.73 -3.73 -5.41
CA LEU A 6 1.14 -5.06 -5.46
C LEU A 6 -0.30 -4.97 -4.93
N PRO A 7 -1.31 -5.42 -5.70
CA PRO A 7 -2.71 -5.30 -5.29
C PRO A 7 -3.03 -6.18 -4.08
N GLU A 8 -4.01 -5.75 -3.30
CA GLU A 8 -4.62 -6.58 -2.27
C GLU A 8 -5.25 -7.84 -2.92
N ILE A 9 -4.95 -9.02 -2.36
CA ILE A 9 -5.58 -10.27 -2.78
C ILE A 9 -6.39 -10.82 -1.62
N ILE A 10 -7.69 -10.97 -1.87
CA ILE A 10 -8.62 -11.69 -1.01
C ILE A 10 -8.81 -13.08 -1.63
N THR A 11 -8.20 -14.10 -1.02
CA THR A 11 -8.52 -15.50 -1.30
C THR A 11 -9.34 -16.07 -0.15
N ASN A 12 -10.10 -17.15 -0.40
CA ASN A 12 -10.92 -17.82 0.62
C ASN A 12 -10.14 -18.20 1.90
N ASN A 13 -8.81 -18.35 1.81
CA ASN A 13 -7.95 -18.79 2.92
C ASN A 13 -6.92 -17.73 3.37
N SER A 14 -6.81 -16.58 2.70
CA SER A 14 -5.88 -15.51 3.11
C SER A 14 -6.20 -14.16 2.48
N THR A 15 -6.07 -13.10 3.27
CA THR A 15 -6.03 -11.71 2.82
C THR A 15 -4.58 -11.22 2.82
N ARG A 16 -4.03 -10.91 1.64
CA ARG A 16 -2.74 -10.23 1.51
C ARG A 16 -2.99 -8.75 1.27
N GLN A 17 -2.50 -7.89 2.16
CA GLN A 17 -2.62 -6.44 2.02
C GLN A 17 -1.85 -5.92 0.81
N GLU A 18 -2.26 -4.76 0.31
CA GLU A 18 -1.52 -4.02 -0.69
C GLU A 18 -0.08 -3.75 -0.21
N GLU A 19 0.90 -4.01 -1.07
CA GLU A 19 2.32 -3.85 -0.72
C GLU A 19 3.01 -2.92 -1.72
N ASN A 20 3.73 -1.93 -1.21
CA ASN A 20 4.39 -0.91 -2.01
C ASN A 20 5.91 -1.12 -1.97
N LEU A 21 6.53 -1.09 -3.14
CA LEU A 21 7.96 -1.33 -3.35
C LEU A 21 8.55 -0.20 -4.18
N VAL A 22 9.75 0.25 -3.85
CA VAL A 22 10.54 1.10 -4.76
C VAL A 22 11.48 0.21 -5.55
N VAL A 23 11.46 0.34 -6.87
CA VAL A 23 12.34 -0.42 -7.76
C VAL A 23 13.26 0.53 -8.51
N ILE A 24 14.56 0.24 -8.45
CA ILE A 24 15.59 0.98 -9.16
C ILE A 24 16.26 0.04 -10.14
N LEU A 25 16.37 0.46 -11.40
CA LEU A 25 17.15 -0.21 -12.42
C LEU A 25 18.34 0.69 -12.75
N SER A 26 19.54 0.20 -12.48
CA SER A 26 20.80 0.88 -12.78
C SER A 26 21.55 0.13 -13.88
N ARG A 27 22.39 0.89 -14.59
CA ARG A 27 23.35 0.37 -15.55
C ARG A 27 24.73 0.70 -15.02
N GLU A 28 25.58 -0.31 -14.94
CA GLU A 28 26.98 -0.16 -14.59
C GLU A 28 27.85 -0.58 -15.76
N GLU A 29 28.87 0.20 -16.04
CA GLU A 29 29.84 -0.08 -17.10
C GLU A 29 31.22 -0.16 -16.48
N SER A 30 31.94 -1.20 -16.84
CA SER A 30 33.30 -1.39 -16.40
C SER A 30 34.23 -1.31 -17.59
N TRP A 31 35.25 -0.47 -17.45
CA TRP A 31 36.19 -0.11 -18.51
C TRP A 31 37.60 -0.59 -18.15
N GLY A 32 38.32 -1.07 -19.15
CA GLY A 32 39.69 -1.54 -19.07
C GLY A 32 40.57 -0.87 -20.12
N PRO A 33 41.87 -1.19 -20.16
CA PRO A 33 42.79 -0.62 -21.13
C PRO A 33 42.40 -1.05 -22.55
N THR A 34 42.40 -0.11 -23.49
CA THR A 34 42.15 -0.37 -24.91
C THR A 34 43.25 -1.22 -25.53
N SER A 35 42.91 -2.15 -26.41
CA SER A 35 43.86 -2.92 -27.21
C SER A 35 43.33 -3.16 -28.61
N ASP A 36 44.13 -3.71 -29.53
CA ASP A 36 43.68 -4.02 -30.91
C ASP A 36 42.48 -4.98 -30.94
N HIS A 37 42.36 -5.85 -29.94
CA HIS A 37 41.22 -6.77 -29.77
C HIS A 37 40.06 -6.12 -29.01
N PHE A 38 40.26 -4.91 -28.51
CA PHE A 38 39.40 -4.23 -27.56
C PHE A 38 39.46 -2.70 -27.71
N PRO A 39 39.03 -2.18 -28.86
CA PRO A 39 39.24 -0.78 -29.23
C PRO A 39 38.51 0.19 -28.31
N ASP A 40 37.34 -0.21 -27.79
CA ASP A 40 36.48 0.67 -27.00
C ASP A 40 36.78 0.64 -25.50
N GLY A 41 37.53 -0.35 -24.99
CA GLY A 41 37.82 -0.42 -23.56
C GLY A 41 36.66 -0.93 -22.68
N LEU A 42 35.45 -1.17 -23.21
CA LEU A 42 34.27 -1.61 -22.44
C LEU A 42 34.19 -3.13 -22.21
N TYR A 43 34.50 -3.64 -21.01
CA TYR A 43 34.65 -5.09 -20.81
C TYR A 43 33.42 -5.74 -20.20
N ARG A 44 32.58 -4.97 -19.53
CA ARG A 44 31.37 -5.45 -18.85
C ARG A 44 30.32 -4.36 -18.82
N VAL A 45 29.08 -4.74 -19.12
CA VAL A 45 27.89 -3.93 -18.86
C VAL A 45 26.96 -4.73 -17.98
N SER A 46 26.61 -4.19 -16.82
CA SER A 46 25.64 -4.81 -15.91
C SER A 46 24.34 -4.01 -15.90
N CYS A 47 23.23 -4.72 -15.91
CA CYS A 47 21.91 -4.19 -15.62
C CYS A 47 21.50 -4.72 -14.26
N ILE A 48 21.26 -3.84 -13.30
CA ILE A 48 21.04 -4.22 -11.91
C ILE A 48 19.68 -3.67 -11.50
N MET A 49 18.78 -4.56 -11.08
CA MET A 49 17.49 -4.19 -10.53
C MET A 49 17.49 -4.42 -9.03
N THR A 50 17.32 -3.36 -8.26
CA THR A 50 17.20 -3.39 -6.80
C THR A 50 15.77 -3.08 -6.39
N LEU A 51 15.16 -4.02 -5.67
CA LEU A 51 13.86 -3.87 -5.03
C LEU A 51 14.09 -3.46 -3.58
N TYR A 52 13.52 -2.32 -3.18
CA TYR A 52 13.47 -1.87 -1.80
C TYR A 52 12.12 -2.23 -1.20
N LEU A 53 12.17 -3.01 -0.14
CA LEU A 53 11.02 -3.51 0.58
C LEU A 53 10.97 -2.85 1.95
N ALA A 54 9.79 -2.36 2.34
CA ALA A 54 9.60 -2.00 3.74
C ALA A 54 9.49 -3.27 4.59
N ASP A 55 10.29 -3.31 5.64
CA ASP A 55 10.13 -4.22 6.76
C ASP A 55 9.95 -3.39 8.04
N THR A 56 9.54 -4.02 9.14
CA THR A 56 9.19 -3.33 10.39
C THR A 56 10.35 -2.60 11.06
N GLU A 57 11.60 -2.97 10.74
CA GLU A 57 12.80 -2.41 11.39
C GLU A 57 13.86 -1.88 10.41
N LEU A 58 14.07 -2.54 9.27
CA LEU A 58 15.10 -2.19 8.28
C LEU A 58 14.57 -2.41 6.86
N THR A 59 15.02 -1.58 5.93
CA THR A 59 14.72 -1.73 4.51
C THR A 59 15.42 -2.96 3.98
N LYS A 60 14.65 -3.98 3.62
CA LYS A 60 15.22 -5.16 2.98
C LYS A 60 15.38 -4.88 1.49
N THR A 61 16.51 -5.27 0.94
CA THR A 61 16.78 -5.17 -0.50
C THR A 61 16.84 -6.54 -1.14
N GLN A 62 16.29 -6.65 -2.34
CA GLN A 62 16.48 -7.82 -3.19
C GLN A 62 17.00 -7.35 -4.55
N THR A 63 18.12 -7.92 -5.00
CA THR A 63 18.82 -7.48 -6.20
C THR A 63 18.84 -8.58 -7.24
N PHE A 64 18.60 -8.21 -8.50
CA PHE A 64 18.74 -9.07 -9.66
C PHE A 64 19.72 -8.42 -10.63
N THR A 65 20.64 -9.21 -11.18
CA THR A 65 21.69 -8.69 -12.06
C THR A 65 21.73 -9.47 -13.36
N ALA A 66 21.83 -8.75 -14.46
CA ALA A 66 22.17 -9.28 -15.77
C ALA A 66 23.54 -8.72 -16.17
N ILE A 67 24.40 -9.54 -16.78
CA ILE A 67 25.74 -9.13 -17.19
C ILE A 67 25.96 -9.45 -18.66
N TYR A 68 26.31 -8.43 -19.42
CA TYR A 68 26.78 -8.54 -20.79
C TYR A 68 28.30 -8.37 -20.85
N TRP A 69 28.97 -9.32 -21.53
CA TRP A 69 30.38 -9.25 -21.87
C TRP A 69 30.52 -8.98 -23.37
N PRO A 70 30.81 -7.73 -23.78
CA PRO A 70 30.92 -7.36 -25.19
C PRO A 70 31.91 -8.21 -25.98
N GLN A 71 33.06 -8.53 -25.39
CA GLN A 71 34.12 -9.32 -26.01
C GLN A 71 33.68 -10.74 -26.36
N GLN A 72 32.90 -11.36 -25.48
CA GLN A 72 32.40 -12.73 -25.67
C GLN A 72 31.10 -12.74 -26.49
N LYS A 73 30.52 -11.56 -26.76
CA LYS A 73 29.15 -11.39 -27.27
C LYS A 73 28.17 -12.25 -26.47
N ALA A 74 28.37 -12.34 -25.16
CA ALA A 74 27.64 -13.22 -24.28
C ALA A 74 26.89 -12.42 -23.22
N LEU A 75 25.67 -12.84 -22.91
CA LEU A 75 24.79 -12.26 -21.92
C LEU A 75 24.36 -13.33 -20.93
N HIS A 76 24.64 -13.09 -19.65
CA HIS A 76 23.98 -13.82 -18.56
C HIS A 76 22.78 -13.00 -18.10
N LEU A 77 21.56 -13.47 -18.41
CA LEU A 77 20.33 -12.71 -18.15
C LEU A 77 20.00 -12.61 -16.66
N PHE A 78 20.37 -13.62 -15.87
CA PHE A 78 20.25 -13.64 -14.41
C PHE A 78 21.47 -14.32 -13.81
N THR A 79 22.30 -13.58 -13.07
CA THR A 79 23.55 -14.10 -12.51
C THR A 79 23.38 -15.03 -11.32
N ASP A 80 22.32 -14.80 -10.57
CA ASP A 80 22.02 -15.46 -9.30
C ASP A 80 20.65 -16.15 -9.39
N GLU A 81 20.31 -16.93 -8.37
CA GLU A 81 19.01 -17.59 -8.26
C GLU A 81 17.87 -16.56 -8.39
N PHE A 82 17.08 -16.68 -9.46
CA PHE A 82 15.91 -15.82 -9.66
C PHE A 82 14.76 -16.25 -8.75
N ARG A 83 14.78 -15.76 -7.51
CA ARG A 83 13.80 -16.10 -6.48
C ARG A 83 13.27 -14.87 -5.79
N LEU A 84 11.97 -14.62 -5.91
CA LEU A 84 11.28 -13.57 -5.16
C LEU A 84 11.02 -13.99 -3.72
N GLU A 85 10.99 -13.01 -2.82
CA GLU A 85 10.49 -13.22 -1.46
C GLU A 85 9.04 -13.75 -1.48
N ARG A 86 8.72 -14.71 -0.60
CA ARG A 86 7.43 -15.46 -0.63
C ARG A 86 6.20 -14.54 -0.68
N ARG A 87 6.22 -13.40 0.01
CA ARG A 87 5.12 -12.43 0.03
C ARG A 87 4.84 -11.78 -1.34
N LEU A 88 5.86 -11.65 -2.18
CA LEU A 88 5.80 -11.01 -3.49
C LEU A 88 5.43 -11.97 -4.63
N GLN A 89 5.42 -13.28 -4.36
CA GLN A 89 5.17 -14.31 -5.35
C GLN A 89 3.70 -14.38 -5.75
N GLY A 90 3.44 -14.71 -7.02
CA GLY A 90 2.09 -14.90 -7.57
C GLY A 90 1.37 -13.63 -8.02
N LEU A 91 2.03 -12.47 -7.93
CA LEU A 91 1.43 -11.15 -8.17
C LEU A 91 1.83 -10.52 -9.52
N GLY A 92 2.44 -11.30 -10.42
CA GLY A 92 2.95 -10.81 -11.69
C GLY A 92 4.29 -10.05 -11.60
N LEU A 93 4.82 -9.81 -10.39
CA LEU A 93 6.10 -9.10 -10.18
C LEU A 93 7.26 -9.79 -10.90
N GLY A 94 7.36 -11.11 -10.81
CA GLY A 94 8.42 -11.87 -11.49
C GLY A 94 8.41 -11.64 -13.01
N SER A 95 7.23 -11.72 -13.62
CA SER A 95 7.06 -11.45 -15.07
C SER A 95 7.42 -10.01 -15.43
N TRP A 96 7.06 -9.03 -14.60
CA TRP A 96 7.40 -7.62 -14.84
C TRP A 96 8.92 -7.38 -14.73
N ILE A 97 9.59 -7.97 -13.73
CA ILE A 97 11.04 -7.89 -13.57
C ILE A 97 11.73 -8.49 -14.80
N THR A 98 11.35 -9.70 -15.20
CA THR A 98 11.98 -10.36 -16.34
C THR A 98 11.72 -9.60 -17.65
N GLN A 99 10.56 -8.97 -17.81
CA GLN A 99 10.29 -8.05 -18.93
C GLN A 99 11.29 -6.89 -18.98
N GLN A 100 11.67 -6.29 -17.85
CA GLN A 100 12.64 -5.18 -17.86
C GLN A 100 14.03 -5.66 -18.32
N PHE A 101 14.45 -6.84 -17.87
CA PHE A 101 15.71 -7.43 -18.31
C PHE A 101 15.69 -7.81 -19.79
N VAL A 102 14.59 -8.36 -20.29
CA VAL A 102 14.42 -8.65 -21.73
C VAL A 102 14.45 -7.37 -22.56
N LEU A 103 13.78 -6.29 -22.12
CA LEU A 103 13.80 -5.00 -22.80
C LEU A 103 15.22 -4.43 -22.89
N TRP A 104 15.98 -4.51 -21.79
CA TRP A 104 17.39 -4.11 -21.78
C TRP A 104 18.24 -4.99 -22.71
N ALA A 105 18.11 -6.32 -22.60
CA ALA A 105 18.86 -7.29 -23.39
C ALA A 105 18.62 -7.15 -24.89
N ARG A 106 17.39 -6.84 -25.32
CA ARG A 106 17.04 -6.59 -26.72
C ARG A 106 17.66 -5.31 -27.29
N GLY A 107 18.19 -4.43 -26.43
CA GLY A 107 18.97 -3.26 -26.84
C GLY A 107 20.44 -3.57 -27.15
N LEU A 108 20.91 -4.80 -26.87
CA LEU A 108 22.25 -5.27 -27.19
C LEU A 108 22.34 -5.68 -28.67
N PRO A 109 23.55 -5.91 -29.23
CA PRO A 109 23.71 -6.42 -30.58
C PRO A 109 22.87 -7.70 -30.80
N PRO A 110 22.09 -7.82 -31.89
CA PRO A 110 21.15 -8.93 -32.11
C PRO A 110 21.79 -10.32 -32.00
N ALA A 111 23.04 -10.45 -32.47
CA ALA A 111 23.80 -11.69 -32.43
C ALA A 111 24.37 -12.07 -31.05
N THR A 112 24.11 -11.26 -30.01
CA THR A 112 24.55 -11.55 -28.63
C THR A 112 23.92 -12.86 -28.16
N LEU A 113 24.77 -13.79 -27.74
CA LEU A 113 24.38 -15.08 -27.19
C LEU A 113 23.92 -14.90 -25.74
N VAL A 114 22.66 -15.18 -25.48
CA VAL A 114 22.09 -15.32 -24.15
C VAL A 114 22.42 -16.73 -23.66
N LEU A 115 23.14 -16.80 -22.55
CA LEU A 115 23.55 -18.05 -21.94
C LEU A 115 22.34 -18.87 -21.46
N PRO A 116 22.46 -20.21 -21.40
CA PRO A 116 21.46 -21.10 -20.83
C PRO A 116 21.00 -20.68 -19.42
N ILE A 117 19.73 -20.90 -19.13
CA ILE A 117 19.17 -20.80 -17.78
C ILE A 117 19.17 -22.19 -17.16
N GLU A 118 19.72 -22.29 -15.96
CA GLU A 118 19.64 -23.50 -15.15
C GLU A 118 18.42 -23.43 -14.22
N ILE A 119 17.58 -24.46 -14.26
CA ILE A 119 16.42 -24.59 -13.37
C ILE A 119 16.78 -25.45 -12.16
N SER A 120 16.35 -25.00 -10.98
CA SER A 120 16.56 -25.73 -9.74
C SER A 120 15.72 -27.00 -9.70
N ARG A 121 16.33 -28.10 -9.22
CA ARG A 121 15.63 -29.36 -8.96
C ARG A 121 14.60 -29.24 -7.82
N VAL A 122 14.79 -28.29 -6.90
CA VAL A 122 13.85 -28.02 -5.80
C VAL A 122 12.50 -27.54 -6.33
N ASP A 123 12.49 -26.84 -7.46
CA ASP A 123 11.23 -26.39 -8.08
C ASP A 123 10.42 -27.56 -8.66
N GLU A 124 11.04 -28.73 -8.88
CA GLU A 124 10.37 -29.93 -9.41
C GLU A 124 9.58 -30.69 -8.34
N GLU A 125 9.85 -30.44 -7.05
CA GLU A 125 9.14 -31.09 -5.94
C GLU A 125 7.67 -30.66 -5.82
N ASN A 126 7.34 -29.46 -6.32
CA ASN A 126 5.99 -28.91 -6.29
C ASN A 126 5.51 -28.59 -7.71
N GLU A 127 4.46 -29.29 -8.16
CA GLU A 127 3.88 -29.11 -9.50
C GLU A 127 3.44 -27.68 -9.81
N GLU A 128 2.96 -26.91 -8.82
CA GLU A 128 2.60 -25.51 -9.04
C GLU A 128 3.85 -24.64 -9.31
N ASN A 129 4.93 -24.88 -8.58
CA ASN A 129 6.20 -24.18 -8.80
C ASN A 129 6.80 -24.52 -10.16
N LYS A 130 6.80 -25.80 -10.52
CA LYS A 130 7.22 -26.29 -11.83
C LYS A 130 6.45 -25.62 -12.97
N ILE A 131 5.11 -25.63 -12.91
CA ILE A 131 4.26 -24.99 -13.92
C ILE A 131 4.54 -23.48 -13.99
N ARG A 132 4.66 -22.79 -12.85
CA ARG A 132 4.91 -21.35 -12.80
C ARG A 132 6.28 -20.99 -13.38
N ARG A 133 7.32 -21.73 -13.00
CA ARG A 133 8.70 -21.61 -13.49
C ARG A 133 8.76 -21.83 -15.00
N ASP A 134 8.19 -22.95 -15.46
CA ASP A 134 8.23 -23.30 -16.88
C ASP A 134 7.50 -22.24 -17.70
N ARG A 135 6.31 -21.80 -17.29
CA ARG A 135 5.60 -20.71 -17.97
C ARG A 135 6.42 -19.43 -18.04
N LEU A 136 7.16 -19.07 -16.98
CA LEU A 136 7.99 -17.87 -16.95
C LEU A 136 9.11 -17.93 -18.00
N TRP A 137 9.90 -19.01 -17.99
CA TRP A 137 11.05 -19.14 -18.89
C TRP A 137 10.62 -19.33 -20.35
N HIS A 138 9.60 -20.15 -20.60
CA HIS A 138 9.06 -20.35 -21.95
C HIS A 138 8.46 -19.06 -22.53
N ALA A 139 7.85 -18.21 -21.69
CA ALA A 139 7.32 -16.92 -22.15
C ALA A 139 8.42 -15.94 -22.62
N MET A 140 9.68 -16.14 -22.21
CA MET A 140 10.83 -15.39 -22.71
C MET A 140 11.49 -16.03 -23.94
N GLY A 141 11.01 -17.19 -24.37
CA GLY A 141 11.54 -17.92 -25.52
C GLY A 141 12.50 -19.05 -25.17
N PHE A 142 12.85 -19.26 -23.90
CA PHE A 142 13.72 -20.36 -23.50
C PHE A 142 13.03 -21.71 -23.72
N ARG A 143 13.82 -22.69 -24.14
CA ARG A 143 13.36 -24.07 -24.38
C ARG A 143 14.26 -25.02 -23.63
N PHE A 144 13.67 -26.00 -22.96
CA PHE A 144 14.37 -27.01 -22.17
C PHE A 144 14.25 -28.36 -22.88
N PRO A 145 15.36 -29.02 -23.22
CA PRO A 145 15.32 -30.38 -23.72
C PRO A 145 14.69 -31.34 -22.69
N ALA A 146 14.11 -32.44 -23.17
CA ALA A 146 13.42 -33.39 -22.29
C ALA A 146 14.39 -34.03 -21.30
N GLY A 147 14.10 -33.88 -19.99
CA GLY A 147 14.94 -34.41 -18.92
C GLY A 147 16.16 -33.56 -18.56
N GLU A 148 16.36 -32.41 -19.23
CA GLU A 148 17.44 -31.48 -18.91
C GLU A 148 16.97 -30.34 -18.03
N THR A 149 17.85 -29.92 -17.12
CA THR A 149 17.64 -28.75 -16.24
C THR A 149 18.29 -27.49 -16.79
N SER A 150 18.87 -27.53 -17.99
CA SER A 150 19.48 -26.38 -18.65
C SER A 150 18.70 -26.05 -19.91
N SER A 151 18.48 -24.77 -20.18
CA SER A 151 17.83 -24.35 -21.41
C SER A 151 18.80 -24.37 -22.59
N MET A 152 18.27 -24.43 -23.81
CA MET A 152 19.04 -24.05 -24.99
C MET A 152 19.44 -22.57 -24.89
N PRO A 153 20.62 -22.17 -25.40
CA PRO A 153 20.97 -20.76 -25.52
C PRO A 153 20.06 -20.07 -26.52
N LEU A 154 19.94 -18.74 -26.41
CA LEU A 154 19.17 -17.90 -27.32
C LEU A 154 20.04 -16.76 -27.85
N ARG A 155 19.61 -16.09 -28.91
CA ARG A 155 20.12 -14.77 -29.26
C ARG A 155 19.28 -13.67 -28.63
N ALA A 156 19.87 -12.48 -28.45
CA ALA A 156 19.18 -11.34 -27.87
C ALA A 156 17.93 -10.94 -28.67
N ASP A 157 17.93 -11.11 -30.00
CA ASP A 157 16.77 -10.86 -30.86
C ASP A 157 15.67 -11.93 -30.77
N GLU A 158 16.03 -13.14 -30.35
CA GLU A 158 15.11 -14.27 -30.13
C GLU A 158 14.38 -14.18 -28.78
N LEU A 159 14.87 -13.37 -27.84
CA LEU A 159 14.19 -13.13 -26.56
C LEU A 159 12.79 -12.55 -26.77
N GLN A 160 11.79 -13.23 -26.22
CA GLN A 160 10.40 -12.82 -26.33
C GLN A 160 9.99 -11.98 -25.13
N LEU A 161 9.19 -10.95 -25.37
CA LEU A 161 8.47 -10.29 -24.30
C LEU A 161 7.32 -11.22 -23.88
N PRO A 162 7.23 -11.62 -22.60
CA PRO A 162 6.15 -12.46 -22.09
C PRO A 162 4.78 -11.92 -22.52
N ARG A 163 4.10 -12.62 -23.44
CA ARG A 163 2.73 -12.32 -23.85
C ARG A 163 1.78 -13.00 -22.87
N GLY A 164 1.31 -12.27 -21.87
CA GLY A 164 0.38 -12.83 -20.88
C GLY A 164 -0.20 -11.77 -19.96
N ARG A 165 -1.53 -11.83 -19.80
CA ARG A 165 -2.51 -11.07 -19.00
C ARG A 165 -2.03 -9.80 -18.30
N CYS A 166 -2.81 -8.73 -18.44
CA CYS A 166 -2.70 -7.46 -17.70
C CYS A 166 -2.14 -7.72 -16.30
N SER A 167 -0.88 -7.36 -16.11
CA SER A 167 -0.26 -7.30 -14.81
C SER A 167 -1.19 -6.48 -13.92
N THR A 168 -1.64 -7.06 -12.80
CA THR A 168 -2.43 -6.32 -11.82
C THR A 168 -1.55 -5.38 -10.99
N LEU A 169 -0.23 -5.39 -11.23
CA LEU A 169 0.69 -4.42 -10.68
C LEU A 169 0.37 -3.03 -11.20
N ARG A 170 0.31 -2.08 -10.27
CA ARG A 170 0.39 -0.67 -10.64
C ARG A 170 1.87 -0.28 -10.63
N VAL A 171 2.38 0.11 -11.79
CA VAL A 171 3.76 0.57 -11.96
C VAL A 171 3.72 2.02 -12.41
N GLU A 172 4.48 2.86 -11.72
CA GLU A 172 4.52 4.29 -12.03
C GLU A 172 5.94 4.84 -11.88
N PRO A 173 6.34 5.83 -12.70
CA PRO A 173 7.56 6.60 -12.45
C PRO A 173 7.60 7.14 -11.02
N LEU A 174 8.72 6.93 -10.32
CA LEU A 174 8.85 7.28 -8.90
C LEU A 174 8.56 8.77 -8.62
N VAL A 175 8.96 9.66 -9.52
CA VAL A 175 8.71 11.12 -9.40
C VAL A 175 7.22 11.44 -9.35
N SER A 176 6.45 10.88 -10.29
CA SER A 176 4.99 11.05 -10.35
C SER A 176 4.32 10.43 -9.15
N ALA A 177 4.81 9.26 -8.73
CA ALA A 177 4.29 8.53 -7.57
C ALA A 177 4.45 9.32 -6.27
N VAL A 178 5.65 9.86 -6.01
CA VAL A 178 5.92 10.67 -4.82
C VAL A 178 5.03 11.90 -4.78
N ARG A 179 4.93 12.64 -5.90
CA ARG A 179 4.05 13.81 -5.97
C ARG A 179 2.60 13.46 -5.67
N ARG A 180 2.07 12.39 -6.29
CA ARG A 180 0.70 11.94 -6.00
C ARG A 180 0.56 11.57 -4.52
N LEU A 181 1.51 10.84 -3.95
CA LEU A 181 1.43 10.40 -2.55
C LEU A 181 1.47 11.60 -1.59
N GLU A 182 2.29 12.61 -1.84
CA GLU A 182 2.33 13.83 -1.03
C GLU A 182 1.01 14.62 -1.11
N ASP A 183 0.47 14.79 -2.33
CA ASP A 183 -0.80 15.47 -2.55
C ASP A 183 -1.97 14.69 -1.91
N CYS A 184 -1.98 13.36 -2.06
CA CYS A 184 -2.95 12.46 -1.46
C CYS A 184 -2.91 12.53 0.07
N TYR A 185 -1.72 12.40 0.67
CA TYR A 185 -1.57 12.43 2.12
C TYR A 185 -2.07 13.74 2.71
N ARG A 186 -1.73 14.88 2.11
CA ARG A 186 -2.21 16.19 2.52
C ARG A 186 -3.74 16.26 2.52
N GLY A 187 -4.37 15.87 1.40
CA GLY A 187 -5.83 15.88 1.29
C GLY A 187 -6.51 14.92 2.29
N LEU A 188 -5.89 13.77 2.56
CA LEU A 188 -6.38 12.82 3.57
C LEU A 188 -6.29 13.40 4.98
N GLN A 189 -5.19 14.07 5.34
CA GLN A 189 -5.03 14.74 6.64
C GLN A 189 -6.08 15.84 6.84
N GLU A 190 -6.28 16.69 5.82
CA GLU A 190 -7.32 17.73 5.86
C GLU A 190 -8.71 17.12 6.09
N LYS A 191 -9.03 16.03 5.38
CA LYS A 191 -10.31 15.32 5.54
C LYS A 191 -10.46 14.68 6.93
N ILE A 192 -9.40 14.09 7.50
CA ILE A 192 -9.41 13.54 8.87
C ILE A 192 -9.74 14.64 9.87
N VAL A 193 -9.03 15.78 9.81
CA VAL A 193 -9.26 16.90 10.73
C VAL A 193 -10.70 17.41 10.63
N GLN A 194 -11.24 17.56 9.42
CA GLN A 194 -12.64 17.96 9.22
C GLN A 194 -13.64 16.95 9.81
N LEU A 195 -13.42 15.65 9.61
CA LEU A 195 -14.31 14.60 10.14
C LEU A 195 -14.25 14.52 11.67
N GLU A 196 -13.06 14.65 12.26
CA GLU A 196 -12.89 14.69 13.71
C GLU A 196 -13.56 15.92 14.34
N GLY A 197 -13.45 17.09 13.70
CA GLY A 197 -14.15 18.30 14.09
C GLY A 197 -15.68 18.13 14.07
N LYS A 198 -16.22 17.54 12.98
CA LYS A 198 -17.65 17.21 12.87
C LYS A 198 -18.12 16.23 13.95
N LYS A 199 -17.37 15.15 14.17
CA LYS A 199 -17.64 14.15 15.22
C LYS A 199 -17.67 14.78 16.61
N ARG A 200 -16.71 15.65 16.93
CA ARG A 200 -16.66 16.35 18.22
C ARG A 200 -17.88 17.26 18.40
N SER A 201 -18.23 18.01 17.37
CA SER A 201 -19.37 18.94 17.37
C SER A 201 -20.71 18.20 17.53
N GLN A 202 -20.91 17.10 16.79
CA GLN A 202 -22.10 16.25 16.94
C GLN A 202 -22.19 15.63 18.33
N LYS A 203 -21.07 15.13 18.87
CA LYS A 203 -21.05 14.57 20.23
C LYS A 203 -21.43 15.61 21.29
N GLN A 204 -20.96 16.85 21.16
CA GLN A 204 -21.37 17.95 22.05
C GLN A 204 -22.86 18.24 21.92
N LEU A 205 -23.39 18.27 20.69
CA LEU A 205 -24.81 18.49 20.43
C LEU A 205 -25.69 17.39 21.05
N ILE A 206 -25.36 16.11 20.84
CA ILE A 206 -26.01 14.96 21.45
C ILE A 206 -26.00 15.07 22.98
N THR A 207 -24.83 15.37 23.56
CA THR A 207 -24.68 15.53 25.01
C THR A 207 -25.54 16.68 25.54
N SER A 208 -25.62 17.79 24.81
CA SER A 208 -26.46 18.93 25.19
C SER A 208 -27.95 18.59 25.14
N LEU A 209 -28.41 17.85 24.12
CA LEU A 209 -29.80 17.39 23.97
C LEU A 209 -30.17 16.42 25.10
N LYS A 210 -29.27 15.48 25.44
CA LYS A 210 -29.45 14.56 26.57
C LYS A 210 -29.52 15.27 27.92
N ASN A 211 -28.74 16.34 28.11
CA ASN A 211 -28.66 17.06 29.39
C ASN A 211 -29.72 18.14 29.57
N ARG A 212 -30.18 18.80 28.49
CA ARG A 212 -31.15 19.90 28.53
C ARG A 212 -32.23 19.74 27.44
N PRO A 213 -33.07 18.70 27.51
CA PRO A 213 -34.05 18.39 26.46
C PRO A 213 -35.06 19.53 26.21
N PHE A 214 -35.40 20.31 27.24
CA PHE A 214 -36.37 21.41 27.14
C PHE A 214 -35.82 22.71 26.53
N TYR A 215 -34.52 22.98 26.63
CA TYR A 215 -33.92 24.23 26.11
C TYR A 215 -33.95 24.30 24.58
N HIS A 216 -33.80 23.15 23.91
CA HIS A 216 -33.77 23.06 22.45
C HIS A 216 -35.17 23.10 21.83
N LEU A 217 -36.21 22.67 22.55
CA LEU A 217 -37.63 22.80 22.13
C LEU A 217 -38.09 24.26 22.04
N LEU A 218 -37.55 25.14 22.91
CA LEU A 218 -37.91 26.56 22.99
C LEU A 218 -37.14 27.44 22.00
N HIS A 219 -35.99 26.99 21.49
CA HIS A 219 -35.10 27.76 20.62
C HIS A 219 -34.89 27.10 19.25
N ARG A 220 -35.98 26.63 18.63
CA ARG A 220 -36.01 26.10 17.26
C ARG A 220 -35.82 27.21 16.20
N LYS A 221 -34.73 27.96 16.28
CA LYS A 221 -34.16 28.67 15.13
C LYS A 221 -32.79 28.07 14.90
N GLU A 222 -32.53 27.64 13.67
CA GLU A 222 -31.29 27.03 13.19
C GLU A 222 -30.08 27.87 13.64
N GLY A 223 -29.53 27.52 14.81
CA GLY A 223 -28.30 28.09 15.32
C GLY A 223 -27.15 27.35 14.67
N GLN A 224 -26.40 28.06 13.84
CA GLN A 224 -25.19 27.59 13.20
C GLN A 224 -24.22 27.06 14.26
N LEU A 225 -23.71 25.84 14.05
CA LEU A 225 -22.76 25.17 14.94
C LEU A 225 -21.54 26.08 15.19
N PRO A 226 -21.02 26.12 16.43
CA PRO A 226 -19.83 26.92 16.73
C PRO A 226 -18.65 26.39 15.92
N ASP A 227 -18.11 27.27 15.08
CA ASP A 227 -16.93 27.03 14.26
C ASP A 227 -15.68 27.11 15.17
N GLU A 228 -15.46 26.06 15.95
CA GLU A 228 -14.26 25.93 16.77
C GLU A 228 -13.10 25.52 15.84
N LYS A 229 -12.20 26.46 15.59
CA LYS A 229 -10.97 26.27 14.81
C LYS A 229 -10.30 24.96 15.20
N CYS A 230 -10.20 24.04 14.25
CA CYS A 230 -9.35 22.87 14.39
C CYS A 230 -7.90 23.33 14.59
N ASP A 231 -7.37 23.10 15.80
CA ASP A 231 -5.96 23.28 16.09
C ASP A 231 -5.10 22.37 15.19
N ALA A 232 -3.92 22.92 14.89
CA ALA A 232 -2.91 22.52 13.92
C ALA A 232 -2.88 21.05 13.46
N LEU A 233 -2.87 20.91 12.12
CA LEU A 233 -2.48 19.71 11.37
C LEU A 233 -1.31 18.97 12.04
N PRO A 234 -1.46 17.68 12.42
CA PRO A 234 -0.29 16.90 12.76
C PRO A 234 0.46 16.54 11.47
N LEU A 235 1.78 16.73 11.53
CA LEU A 235 2.78 16.24 10.58
C LEU A 235 2.79 16.95 9.22
N ARG A 236 3.63 18.00 9.16
CA ARG A 236 4.25 18.46 7.92
C ARG A 236 4.82 17.21 7.23
N ALA A 237 4.29 16.84 6.06
CA ALA A 237 4.95 15.86 5.21
C ALA A 237 6.37 16.39 4.97
N GLU A 238 7.35 15.77 5.61
CA GLU A 238 8.74 16.07 5.34
C GLU A 238 8.92 15.83 3.84
N LYS A 239 9.28 16.89 3.11
CA LYS A 239 9.33 16.86 1.65
C LYS A 239 10.27 15.73 1.25
N LEU A 240 9.72 14.67 0.64
CA LEU A 240 10.52 13.49 0.37
C LEU A 240 11.48 13.81 -0.77
N SER A 241 12.77 13.65 -0.49
CA SER A 241 13.79 13.75 -1.52
C SER A 241 13.80 12.46 -2.33
N LEU A 242 13.71 12.59 -3.65
CA LEU A 242 13.82 11.44 -4.56
C LEU A 242 15.25 10.90 -4.53
N PRO A 243 15.47 9.59 -4.70
CA PRO A 243 16.80 9.07 -4.97
C PRO A 243 17.39 9.72 -6.22
N GLN A 244 18.65 10.15 -6.13
CA GLN A 244 19.39 10.87 -7.17
C GLN A 244 20.58 10.04 -7.66
N SER A 245 21.02 10.34 -8.88
CA SER A 245 22.26 9.77 -9.41
C SER A 245 23.44 10.33 -8.62
N GLY A 246 24.24 9.45 -8.00
CA GLY A 246 25.38 9.81 -7.15
C GLY A 246 25.13 9.70 -5.65
N ASP A 247 23.90 9.44 -5.22
CA ASP A 247 23.60 9.07 -3.83
C ASP A 247 24.33 7.77 -3.45
N SER A 248 24.75 7.66 -2.19
CA SER A 248 25.21 6.39 -1.64
C SER A 248 24.06 5.37 -1.52
N ASP A 249 24.39 4.08 -1.52
CA ASP A 249 23.38 3.01 -1.36
C ASP A 249 22.51 3.20 -0.11
N LEU A 250 23.11 3.74 0.97
CA LEU A 250 22.41 4.05 2.21
C LEU A 250 21.38 5.19 2.04
N GLU A 251 21.74 6.26 1.35
CA GLU A 251 20.84 7.38 1.08
C GLU A 251 19.69 6.97 0.16
N VAL A 252 19.98 6.16 -0.86
CA VAL A 252 18.95 5.60 -1.75
C VAL A 252 17.98 4.73 -0.96
N ALA A 253 18.49 3.86 -0.08
CA ALA A 253 17.66 3.02 0.78
C ALA A 253 16.78 3.86 1.73
N GLN A 254 17.34 4.88 2.37
CA GLN A 254 16.59 5.78 3.25
C GLN A 254 15.46 6.51 2.51
N ARG A 255 15.75 7.05 1.32
CA ARG A 255 14.75 7.73 0.48
C ARG A 255 13.67 6.78 0.00
N ALA A 256 14.03 5.58 -0.48
CA ALA A 256 13.08 4.54 -0.84
C ALA A 256 12.15 4.17 0.33
N THR A 257 12.71 4.06 1.53
CA THR A 257 11.95 3.80 2.76
C THR A 257 10.96 4.90 3.09
N GLY A 258 11.38 6.17 2.93
CA GLY A 258 10.51 7.32 3.09
C GLY A 258 9.30 7.27 2.14
N VAL A 259 9.51 6.91 0.88
CA VAL A 259 8.42 6.75 -0.11
C VAL A 259 7.47 5.63 0.26
N ILE A 260 8.00 4.45 0.64
CA ILE A 260 7.14 3.32 1.03
C ILE A 260 6.35 3.65 2.29
N ARG A 261 6.98 4.31 3.28
CA ARG A 261 6.30 4.77 4.50
C ARG A 261 5.18 5.76 4.19
N LEU A 262 5.39 6.69 3.27
CA LEU A 262 4.34 7.63 2.85
C LEU A 262 3.16 6.91 2.18
N ALA A 263 3.42 5.91 1.33
CA ALA A 263 2.36 5.08 0.75
C ALA A 263 1.55 4.35 1.85
N THR A 264 2.24 3.77 2.83
CA THR A 264 1.61 3.12 3.99
C THR A 264 0.76 4.11 4.81
N LEU A 265 1.26 5.33 5.06
CA LEU A 265 0.51 6.37 5.76
C LEU A 265 -0.73 6.81 5.00
N CYS A 266 -0.69 6.88 3.66
CA CYS A 266 -1.86 7.16 2.83
C CYS A 266 -2.93 6.06 3.02
N ALA A 267 -2.53 4.79 2.92
CA ALA A 267 -3.45 3.66 3.09
C ALA A 267 -4.06 3.62 4.50
N GLN A 268 -3.25 3.87 5.54
CA GLN A 268 -3.74 3.97 6.92
C GLN A 268 -4.70 5.14 7.12
N SER A 269 -4.39 6.31 6.54
CA SER A 269 -5.26 7.49 6.62
C SER A 269 -6.60 7.27 5.91
N GLN A 270 -6.61 6.55 4.78
CA GLN A 270 -7.85 6.15 4.11
C GLN A 270 -8.71 5.22 4.97
N LYS A 271 -8.11 4.21 5.61
CA LYS A 271 -8.82 3.34 6.58
C LYS A 271 -9.41 4.15 7.72
N ARG A 272 -8.64 5.09 8.27
CA ARG A 272 -9.09 5.97 9.36
C ARG A 272 -10.27 6.85 8.95
N ILE A 273 -10.28 7.37 7.73
CA ILE A 273 -11.41 8.16 7.21
C ILE A 273 -12.68 7.31 7.13
N LEU A 274 -12.58 6.06 6.64
CA LEU A 274 -13.73 5.15 6.58
C LEU A 274 -14.30 4.84 7.97
N GLU A 275 -13.42 4.64 8.97
CA GLU A 275 -13.84 4.49 10.36
C GLU A 275 -14.57 5.73 10.89
N LEU A 276 -13.98 6.91 10.68
CA LEU A 276 -14.56 8.18 11.13
C LEU A 276 -15.92 8.44 10.48
N GLU A 277 -16.07 8.18 9.18
CA GLU A 277 -17.33 8.32 8.46
C GLU A 277 -18.41 7.37 9.03
N ARG A 278 -18.03 6.13 9.37
CA ARG A 278 -18.94 5.17 10.00
C ARG A 278 -19.38 5.61 11.40
N GLU A 279 -18.45 6.13 12.20
CA GLU A 279 -18.78 6.67 13.53
C GLU A 279 -19.68 7.91 13.45
N LEU A 280 -19.45 8.78 12.46
CA LEU A 280 -20.28 9.97 12.20
C LEU A 280 -21.70 9.57 11.77
N ALA A 281 -21.83 8.55 10.92
CA ALA A 281 -23.13 8.01 10.54
C ALA A 281 -23.89 7.48 11.76
N SER A 282 -23.20 6.72 12.62
CA SER A 282 -23.78 6.22 13.88
C SER A 282 -24.23 7.34 14.82
N GLN A 283 -23.43 8.42 14.98
CA GLN A 283 -23.83 9.59 15.76
C GLN A 283 -25.01 10.35 15.14
N SER A 284 -25.06 10.43 13.81
CA SER A 284 -26.17 11.08 13.12
C SER A 284 -27.49 10.35 13.33
N GLU A 285 -27.47 9.02 13.36
CA GLU A 285 -28.63 8.18 13.65
C GLU A 285 -29.13 8.39 15.10
N GLU A 286 -28.21 8.39 16.08
CA GLU A 286 -28.53 8.71 17.47
C GLU A 286 -29.15 10.12 17.61
N LEU A 287 -28.63 11.09 16.85
CA LEU A 287 -29.14 12.46 16.88
C LEU A 287 -30.56 12.55 16.31
N VAL A 288 -30.84 11.85 15.20
CA VAL A 288 -32.17 11.75 14.61
C VAL A 288 -33.15 11.10 15.59
N ASP A 289 -32.75 10.01 16.25
CA ASP A 289 -33.58 9.32 17.25
C ASP A 289 -33.91 10.23 18.45
N LEU A 290 -32.92 10.96 18.96
CA LEU A 290 -33.12 11.94 20.04
C LEU A 290 -34.06 13.09 19.62
N GLN A 291 -34.04 13.50 18.35
CA GLN A 291 -34.94 14.52 17.82
C GLN A 291 -36.36 13.99 17.59
N ALA A 292 -36.51 12.74 17.15
CA ALA A 292 -37.80 12.08 16.94
C ALA A 292 -38.49 11.73 18.27
N HIS A 293 -37.70 11.42 19.30
CA HIS A 293 -38.19 10.98 20.61
C HIS A 293 -37.62 11.81 21.77
N PRO A 294 -37.90 13.13 21.83
CA PRO A 294 -37.28 14.07 22.77
C PRO A 294 -37.56 13.75 24.26
N PHE A 295 -38.60 12.97 24.54
CA PHE A 295 -39.02 12.59 25.89
C PHE A 295 -38.56 11.19 26.34
N PHE A 296 -37.95 10.39 25.46
CA PHE A 296 -37.57 9.01 25.79
C PHE A 296 -36.49 8.97 26.89
N ASN A 297 -35.50 9.86 26.79
CA ASN A 297 -34.41 9.97 27.75
C ASN A 297 -34.86 10.51 29.12
N LEU A 298 -35.91 11.34 29.15
CA LEU A 298 -36.52 11.84 30.39
C LEU A 298 -37.21 10.71 31.16
N ARG A 299 -37.88 9.80 30.47
CA ARG A 299 -38.60 8.69 31.08
C ARG A 299 -37.67 7.75 31.86
N ASP A 300 -36.51 7.41 31.31
CA ASP A 300 -35.53 6.55 31.99
C ASP A 300 -34.77 7.29 33.09
N LYS A 301 -34.36 8.54 32.85
CA LYS A 301 -33.59 9.33 33.84
C LYS A 301 -34.42 9.68 35.09
N TYR A 302 -35.71 9.95 34.93
CA TYR A 302 -36.61 10.30 36.03
C TYR A 302 -37.48 9.13 36.49
N ARG A 303 -37.32 7.92 35.94
CA ARG A 303 -38.13 6.74 36.30
C ARG A 303 -38.12 6.49 37.81
N GLY A 304 -36.95 6.57 38.43
CA GLY A 304 -36.78 6.40 39.87
C GLY A 304 -37.40 7.52 40.70
N GLN A 305 -37.29 8.78 40.26
CA GLN A 305 -37.91 9.91 40.95
C GLN A 305 -39.43 9.93 40.79
N ILE A 306 -39.96 9.60 39.61
CA ILE A 306 -41.41 9.50 39.36
C ILE A 306 -42.01 8.38 40.22
N LEU A 307 -41.32 7.24 40.36
CA LEU A 307 -41.73 6.18 41.29
C LEU A 307 -41.65 6.64 42.75
N PHE A 308 -40.58 7.33 43.15
CA PHE A 308 -40.40 7.83 44.52
C PHE A 308 -41.46 8.87 44.92
N TRP A 309 -41.71 9.88 44.09
CA TRP A 309 -42.74 10.89 44.35
C TRP A 309 -44.15 10.33 44.17
N GLY A 310 -44.38 9.43 43.21
CA GLY A 310 -45.66 8.75 43.03
C GLY A 310 -46.04 7.90 44.25
N TRP A 311 -45.08 7.17 44.83
CA TRP A 311 -45.27 6.44 46.09
C TRP A 311 -45.43 7.38 47.29
N GLY A 312 -44.59 8.41 47.40
CA GLY A 312 -44.65 9.38 48.50
C GLY A 312 -45.97 10.14 48.55
N MET A 313 -46.50 10.55 47.40
CA MET A 313 -47.80 11.24 47.32
C MET A 313 -48.96 10.28 47.59
N GLY A 314 -48.88 9.03 47.11
CA GLY A 314 -49.83 7.98 47.46
C GLY A 314 -49.86 7.69 48.97
N PHE A 315 -48.70 7.67 49.62
CA PHE A 315 -48.57 7.48 51.06
C PHE A 315 -49.11 8.67 51.87
N LEU A 316 -48.84 9.90 51.43
CA LEU A 316 -49.39 11.11 52.04
C LEU A 316 -50.92 11.20 51.88
N CYS A 317 -51.46 10.84 50.71
CA CYS A 317 -52.90 10.75 50.50
C CYS A 317 -53.54 9.66 51.38
N PHE A 318 -52.85 8.53 51.59
CA PHE A 318 -53.31 7.47 52.49
C PHE A 318 -53.33 7.94 53.96
N ILE A 319 -52.29 8.64 54.42
CA ILE A 319 -52.26 9.24 55.77
C ILE A 319 -53.37 10.29 55.93
N TYR A 320 -53.57 11.15 54.94
CA TYR A 320 -54.63 12.15 54.96
C TYR A 320 -56.02 11.49 55.02
N TRP A 321 -56.24 10.42 54.25
CA TRP A 321 -57.49 9.66 54.27
C TRP A 321 -57.75 8.99 55.63
N MET A 322 -56.70 8.47 56.29
CA MET A 322 -56.77 7.89 57.65
C MET A 322 -56.99 8.94 58.75
N LEU A 323 -56.63 10.21 58.52
CA LEU A 323 -56.83 11.30 59.47
C LEU A 323 -58.19 11.99 59.32
N VAL A 324 -58.85 11.81 58.17
CA VAL A 324 -60.13 12.43 57.82
C VAL A 324 -61.30 11.42 57.90
N SER A 325 -61.01 10.12 58.03
CA SER A 325 -61.99 9.06 58.31
C SER A 325 -62.04 8.73 59.79
#